data_AF-A0A1H1AU23-F1
#
_entry.id   AF-A0A1H1AU23-F1
#
_cell.length_a   1.000
_cell.length_b   1.000
_cell.length_c   1.000
_cell.angle_alpha   90.00
_cell.angle_beta   90.00
_cell.angle_gamma   90.00
#
_symmetry.space_group_name_H-M   'P 1'
#
loop_
_entity.id
_entity.type
_entity.pdbx_description
1 polymer ?
#
loop_
_entity_poly.entity_id
_entity_poly.type
_entity_poly.pdbx_seq_one_letter_code
_entity_poly.pdbx_strand_id
1 'polypeptide(L)'
;MATTSKVIKKLKPGEVFVFGSNADGQHIGGAAKTAVEKFGAIMGQGEGLQGDCYAIPTMEGIDSLKLAVTRFLSFAVDTPSKTFLVTAIGTGIAGHTASDIAPLFSGAPDNVVLPAEFMLEKVITSYKGFDKSLQCRGFQYEIGKTYTHKGAVTACGGGFHACHQHPLAVLTYYGLRDGNRYALVEQSGALDQESDKTASQKIKITAEIGVPGLIKAAIEWTKKSASPTSGNYAHSATSGDYAHSATSG
;
A
#
# COMPACT_ATOMS: atom_id res chain seq x y z
N MET A 1 -6.29 -12.67 -14.98
CA MET A 1 -5.58 -13.74 -14.25
C MET A 1 -6.47 -14.21 -13.11
N ALA A 2 -6.43 -15.50 -12.77
CA ALA A 2 -7.16 -16.01 -11.61
C ALA A 2 -6.51 -15.50 -10.32
N THR A 3 -7.32 -15.21 -9.30
CA THR A 3 -6.85 -14.79 -7.97
C THR A 3 -7.30 -15.80 -6.92
N THR A 4 -6.53 -15.96 -5.85
CA THR A 4 -6.97 -16.80 -4.73
C THR A 4 -8.13 -16.18 -3.99
N SER A 5 -9.00 -17.03 -3.43
CA SER A 5 -10.05 -16.61 -2.50
C SER A 5 -9.42 -16.07 -1.23
N LYS A 6 -10.02 -15.02 -0.64
CA LYS A 6 -9.65 -14.51 0.70
C LYS A 6 -9.61 -15.59 1.78
N VAL A 7 -10.42 -16.64 1.62
CA VAL A 7 -10.44 -17.80 2.51
C VAL A 7 -10.43 -19.06 1.66
N ILE A 8 -9.31 -19.79 1.70
CA ILE A 8 -9.18 -21.11 1.09
C ILE A 8 -9.68 -22.13 2.12
N LYS A 9 -10.78 -22.80 1.83
CA LYS A 9 -11.44 -23.74 2.76
C LYS A 9 -11.07 -25.19 2.52
N LYS A 10 -10.71 -25.53 1.28
CA LYS A 10 -10.36 -26.87 0.79
C LYS A 10 -9.37 -26.73 -0.37
N LEU A 11 -8.54 -27.74 -0.56
CA LEU A 11 -7.63 -27.87 -1.69
C LEU A 11 -8.14 -28.98 -2.62
N LYS A 12 -8.01 -28.79 -3.93
CA LYS A 12 -8.15 -29.85 -4.93
C LYS A 12 -6.84 -30.64 -5.03
N PRO A 13 -6.87 -31.85 -5.59
CA PRO A 13 -5.65 -32.60 -5.89
C PRO A 13 -4.68 -31.75 -6.72
N GLY A 14 -3.43 -31.64 -6.26
CA GLY A 14 -2.39 -30.84 -6.91
C GLY A 14 -2.37 -29.36 -6.51
N GLU A 15 -3.36 -28.86 -5.76
CA GLU A 15 -3.31 -27.51 -5.18
C GLU A 15 -2.47 -27.51 -3.89
N VAL A 16 -1.63 -26.49 -3.73
CA VAL A 16 -0.78 -26.28 -2.56
C VAL A 16 -1.14 -24.97 -1.89
N PHE A 17 -1.41 -25.00 -0.59
CA PHE A 17 -1.70 -23.81 0.20
C PHE A 17 -0.41 -23.09 0.59
N VAL A 18 -0.18 -21.88 0.06
CA VAL A 18 1.04 -21.11 0.36
C VAL A 18 0.76 -20.03 1.40
N PHE A 19 1.51 -20.06 2.49
CA PHE A 19 1.26 -19.24 3.66
C PHE A 19 2.53 -18.60 4.23
N GLY A 20 2.34 -17.48 4.94
CA GLY A 20 3.41 -16.79 5.65
C GLY A 20 3.72 -17.48 6.97
N SER A 21 5.01 -17.69 7.24
CA SER A 21 5.55 -18.30 8.46
C SER A 21 6.65 -17.41 9.08
N ASN A 22 7.27 -17.90 10.14
CA ASN A 22 8.53 -17.42 10.71
C ASN A 22 9.59 -18.53 10.64
N ALA A 23 10.85 -18.17 10.87
CA ALA A 23 11.99 -19.09 10.78
C ALA A 23 11.84 -20.33 11.67
N ASP A 24 11.21 -20.18 12.84
CA ASP A 24 10.99 -21.25 13.81
C ASP A 24 9.77 -22.14 13.46
N GLY A 25 9.00 -21.83 12.41
CA GLY A 25 7.81 -22.60 12.02
C GLY A 25 6.69 -22.60 13.07
N GLN A 26 6.55 -21.52 13.83
CA GLN A 26 5.50 -21.35 14.84
C GLN A 26 4.17 -20.96 14.17
N HIS A 27 3.47 -21.98 13.67
CA HIS A 27 2.24 -21.81 12.91
C HIS A 27 0.98 -21.66 13.79
N ILE A 28 1.01 -20.74 14.75
CA ILE A 28 -0.05 -20.60 15.78
C ILE A 28 -1.12 -19.53 15.46
N GLY A 29 -0.93 -18.75 14.39
CA GLY A 29 -1.82 -17.64 14.03
C GLY A 29 -2.22 -17.61 12.55
N GLY A 30 -3.38 -17.00 12.26
CA GLY A 30 -3.82 -16.65 10.91
C GLY A 30 -3.80 -17.81 9.89
N ALA A 31 -3.22 -17.54 8.72
CA ALA A 31 -3.09 -18.52 7.65
C ALA A 31 -2.20 -19.71 8.06
N ALA A 32 -1.15 -19.49 8.86
CA ALA A 32 -0.27 -20.56 9.33
C ALA A 32 -1.00 -21.56 10.23
N LYS A 33 -1.83 -21.06 11.15
CA LYS A 33 -2.71 -21.93 11.97
C LYS A 33 -3.66 -22.76 11.10
N THR A 34 -4.26 -22.13 10.10
CA THR A 34 -5.15 -22.82 9.15
C THR A 34 -4.41 -23.90 8.37
N ALA A 35 -3.15 -23.65 7.98
CA ALA A 35 -2.30 -24.61 7.28
C ALA A 35 -2.09 -25.88 8.11
N VAL A 36 -1.79 -25.74 9.41
CA VAL A 36 -1.63 -26.87 10.33
C VAL A 36 -2.95 -27.61 10.53
N GLU A 37 -4.02 -26.88 10.82
CA GLU A 37 -5.31 -27.48 11.18
C GLU A 37 -5.99 -28.23 10.01
N LYS A 38 -5.71 -27.84 8.76
CA LYS A 38 -6.51 -28.31 7.61
C LYS A 38 -5.73 -28.90 6.46
N PHE A 39 -4.46 -28.50 6.29
CA PHE A 39 -3.71 -28.77 5.05
C PHE A 39 -2.36 -29.46 5.32
N GLY A 40 -2.13 -29.90 6.56
CA GLY A 40 -1.01 -30.75 6.91
C GLY A 40 0.34 -30.02 7.04
N ALA A 41 0.33 -28.71 7.29
CA ALA A 41 1.58 -28.02 7.66
C ALA A 41 2.13 -28.57 8.98
N ILE A 42 3.45 -28.63 9.07
CA ILE A 42 4.23 -29.20 10.16
C ILE A 42 4.67 -28.06 11.07
N MET A 43 4.38 -28.18 12.38
CA MET A 43 4.93 -27.26 13.38
C MET A 43 6.45 -27.39 13.44
N GLY A 44 7.16 -26.25 13.47
CA GLY A 44 8.62 -26.22 13.47
C GLY A 44 9.27 -26.12 12.10
N GLN A 45 8.49 -26.21 11.01
CA GLN A 45 9.02 -26.07 9.65
C GLN A 45 8.68 -24.70 9.05
N GLY A 46 9.59 -23.73 9.21
CA GLY A 46 9.39 -22.35 8.79
C GLY A 46 9.40 -22.07 7.28
N GLU A 47 9.95 -22.98 6.48
CA GLU A 47 10.06 -22.80 5.03
C GLU A 47 9.85 -24.10 4.24
N GLY A 48 9.35 -23.96 3.02
CA GLY A 48 9.32 -25.02 2.02
C GLY A 48 8.03 -25.84 2.03
N LEU A 49 8.02 -26.85 1.15
CA LEU A 49 6.89 -27.75 0.99
C LEU A 49 6.72 -28.65 2.23
N GLN A 50 5.49 -28.77 2.71
CA GLN A 50 5.09 -29.57 3.87
C GLN A 50 3.61 -29.92 3.79
N GLY A 51 3.27 -31.21 3.82
CA GLY A 51 1.91 -31.66 3.53
C GLY A 51 1.43 -31.13 2.16
N ASP A 52 0.21 -30.60 2.13
CA ASP A 52 -0.32 -29.88 0.96
C ASP A 52 -0.11 -28.36 1.07
N CYS A 53 0.96 -27.94 1.75
CA CYS A 53 1.31 -26.55 1.98
C CYS A 53 2.73 -26.19 1.53
N TYR A 54 2.98 -24.90 1.34
CA TYR A 54 4.32 -24.34 1.24
C TYR A 54 4.44 -23.14 2.19
N ALA A 55 5.43 -23.16 3.09
CA ALA A 55 5.69 -22.06 4.01
C ALA A 55 6.71 -21.07 3.42
N ILE A 56 6.45 -19.78 3.57
CA ILE A 56 7.38 -18.70 3.22
C ILE A 56 7.68 -17.90 4.49
N PRO A 57 8.93 -17.82 4.95
CA PRO A 57 9.34 -16.94 6.04
C PRO A 57 9.04 -15.49 5.71
N THR A 58 8.26 -14.82 6.57
CA THR A 58 7.77 -13.46 6.35
C THR A 58 8.09 -12.50 7.50
N MET A 59 8.68 -12.99 8.60
CA MET A 59 8.86 -12.20 9.82
C MET A 59 10.31 -11.72 10.03
N GLU A 60 11.23 -12.15 9.18
CA GLU A 60 12.68 -11.94 9.29
C GLU A 60 13.15 -10.72 8.47
N GLY A 61 12.22 -9.81 8.15
CA GLY A 61 12.47 -8.59 7.38
C GLY A 61 12.30 -8.76 5.86
N ILE A 62 12.21 -7.63 5.17
CA ILE A 62 11.83 -7.59 3.74
C ILE A 62 12.87 -8.23 2.82
N ASP A 63 14.17 -8.11 3.15
CA ASP A 63 15.24 -8.73 2.36
C ASP A 63 15.22 -10.25 2.46
N SER A 64 15.02 -10.79 3.66
CA SER A 64 14.83 -12.22 3.89
C SER A 64 13.61 -12.75 3.16
N LEU A 65 12.50 -12.01 3.21
CA LEU A 65 11.27 -12.34 2.49
C LEU A 65 11.48 -12.33 0.97
N LYS A 66 12.19 -11.34 0.42
CA LYS A 66 12.52 -11.29 -1.01
C LYS A 66 13.31 -12.54 -1.45
N LEU A 67 14.28 -12.97 -0.66
CA LEU A 67 15.03 -14.20 -0.94
C LEU A 67 14.15 -15.44 -0.83
N ALA A 68 13.27 -15.52 0.16
CA ALA A 68 12.33 -16.63 0.32
C ALA A 68 11.32 -16.74 -0.83
N VAL A 69 10.75 -15.61 -1.27
CA VAL A 69 9.87 -15.54 -2.45
C VAL A 69 10.62 -15.98 -3.69
N THR A 70 11.88 -15.55 -3.86
CA THR A 70 12.71 -15.98 -5.00
C THR A 70 12.88 -17.50 -5.02
N ARG A 71 13.20 -18.12 -3.87
CA ARG A 71 13.30 -19.59 -3.75
C ARG A 71 11.98 -20.28 -4.05
N PHE A 72 10.87 -19.75 -3.54
CA PHE A 72 9.54 -20.26 -3.82
C PHE A 72 9.17 -20.20 -5.31
N LEU A 73 9.45 -19.08 -6.00
CA LEU A 73 9.17 -18.95 -7.42
C LEU A 73 9.99 -19.94 -8.26
N SER A 74 11.28 -20.10 -7.95
CA SER A 74 12.11 -21.14 -8.60
C SER A 74 11.53 -22.53 -8.37
N PHE A 75 11.13 -22.85 -7.13
CA PHE A 75 10.49 -24.13 -6.82
C PHE A 75 9.17 -24.35 -7.59
N ALA A 76 8.36 -23.29 -7.75
CA ALA A 76 7.11 -23.35 -8.49
C ALA A 76 7.33 -23.61 -9.98
N VAL A 77 8.37 -22.99 -10.57
CA VAL A 77 8.80 -23.25 -11.95
C VAL A 77 9.19 -24.72 -12.13
N ASP A 78 9.96 -25.27 -11.18
CA ASP A 78 10.41 -26.67 -11.22
C ASP A 78 9.28 -27.68 -10.90
N THR A 79 8.11 -27.20 -10.47
CA THR A 79 6.96 -28.03 -10.09
C THR A 79 5.68 -27.66 -10.87
N PRO A 80 5.67 -27.75 -12.21
CA PRO A 80 4.56 -27.29 -13.04
C PRO A 80 3.27 -28.10 -12.89
N SER A 81 3.34 -29.29 -12.30
CA SER A 81 2.18 -30.16 -12.03
C SER A 81 1.34 -29.73 -10.83
N LYS A 82 1.82 -28.79 -10.02
CA LYS A 82 1.12 -28.27 -8.84
C LYS A 82 0.67 -26.84 -9.07
N THR A 83 -0.46 -26.47 -8.47
CA THR A 83 -0.97 -25.09 -8.45
C THR A 83 -0.81 -24.51 -7.06
N PHE A 84 -0.05 -23.44 -6.94
CA PHE A 84 0.27 -22.80 -5.67
C PHE A 84 -0.72 -21.67 -5.40
N LEU A 85 -1.56 -21.84 -4.38
CA LEU A 85 -2.54 -20.86 -3.95
C LEU A 85 -1.94 -19.97 -2.86
N VAL A 86 -1.45 -18.80 -3.26
CA VAL A 86 -0.80 -17.84 -2.37
C VAL A 86 -1.84 -17.06 -1.57
N THR A 87 -1.70 -17.06 -0.25
CA THR A 87 -2.48 -16.19 0.66
C THR A 87 -1.87 -14.79 0.69
N ALA A 88 -2.53 -13.81 1.34
CA ALA A 88 -1.95 -12.49 1.58
C ALA A 88 -0.79 -12.57 2.60
N ILE A 89 0.33 -13.19 2.19
CA ILE A 89 1.49 -13.43 3.04
C ILE A 89 2.15 -12.11 3.43
N GLY A 90 2.71 -12.03 4.64
CA GLY A 90 3.37 -10.82 5.14
C GLY A 90 2.44 -9.67 5.55
N THR A 91 1.16 -9.67 5.17
CA THR A 91 0.24 -8.55 5.45
C THR A 91 -0.55 -8.66 6.75
N GLY A 92 -0.36 -9.77 7.49
CA GLY A 92 -0.95 -9.98 8.80
C GLY A 92 0.01 -9.54 9.91
N ILE A 93 0.52 -10.52 10.65
CA ILE A 93 1.38 -10.31 11.84
C ILE A 93 2.70 -9.61 11.47
N ALA A 94 3.28 -9.92 10.30
CA ALA A 94 4.53 -9.31 9.85
C ALA A 94 4.41 -7.81 9.51
N GLY A 95 3.19 -7.30 9.31
CA GLY A 95 2.94 -5.86 9.20
C GLY A 95 3.33 -5.19 7.87
N HIS A 96 3.70 -5.95 6.85
CA HIS A 96 3.95 -5.40 5.51
C HIS A 96 2.65 -5.03 4.80
N THR A 97 2.68 -4.05 3.91
CA THR A 97 1.52 -3.76 3.05
C THR A 97 1.50 -4.69 1.85
N ALA A 98 0.32 -4.95 1.27
CA ALA A 98 0.22 -5.71 0.02
C ALA A 98 1.07 -5.09 -1.10
N SER A 99 1.22 -3.75 -1.12
CA SER A 99 2.07 -3.05 -2.08
C SER A 99 3.57 -3.25 -1.86
N ASP A 100 3.99 -3.62 -0.65
CA ASP A 100 5.40 -3.95 -0.38
C ASP A 100 5.72 -5.37 -0.87
N ILE A 101 4.75 -6.29 -0.74
CA ILE A 101 4.94 -7.73 -1.04
C ILE A 101 4.66 -8.07 -2.49
N ALA A 102 3.61 -7.51 -3.10
CA ALA A 102 3.20 -7.83 -4.46
C ALA A 102 4.34 -7.73 -5.50
N PRO A 103 5.22 -6.71 -5.46
CA PRO A 103 6.35 -6.62 -6.41
C PRO A 103 7.35 -7.78 -6.30
N LEU A 104 7.45 -8.44 -5.14
CA LEU A 104 8.35 -9.60 -4.95
C LEU A 104 7.92 -10.81 -5.78
N PHE A 105 6.63 -10.87 -6.15
CA PHE A 105 6.05 -11.92 -7.01
C PHE A 105 6.08 -11.56 -8.50
N SER A 106 6.82 -10.50 -8.88
CA SER A 106 6.99 -10.17 -10.30
C SER A 106 7.67 -11.31 -11.05
N GLY A 107 7.05 -11.77 -12.14
CA GLY A 107 7.53 -12.93 -12.90
C GLY A 107 7.10 -14.28 -12.34
N ALA A 108 6.12 -14.33 -11.42
CA ALA A 108 5.54 -15.58 -10.98
C ALA A 108 5.00 -16.41 -12.17
N PRO A 109 5.28 -17.74 -12.20
CA PRO A 109 4.78 -18.61 -13.27
C PRO A 109 3.26 -18.81 -13.18
N ASP A 110 2.65 -19.29 -14.27
CA ASP A 110 1.18 -19.45 -14.39
C ASP A 110 0.57 -20.37 -13.33
N ASN A 111 1.37 -21.28 -12.76
CA ASN A 111 0.93 -22.19 -11.70
C ASN A 111 0.98 -21.55 -10.30
N VAL A 112 1.33 -20.26 -10.18
CA VAL A 112 1.24 -19.48 -8.94
C VAL A 112 0.04 -18.53 -9.03
N VAL A 113 -0.95 -18.78 -8.18
CA VAL A 113 -2.16 -17.95 -8.08
C VAL A 113 -2.02 -16.99 -6.91
N LEU A 114 -1.99 -15.70 -7.21
CA LEU A 114 -1.80 -14.63 -6.22
C LEU A 114 -3.12 -14.18 -5.59
N PRO A 115 -3.08 -13.66 -4.35
CA PRO A 115 -4.26 -13.05 -3.72
C PRO A 115 -4.68 -11.79 -4.48
N ALA A 116 -6.00 -11.52 -4.51
CA ALA A 116 -6.54 -10.34 -5.17
C ALA A 116 -5.94 -9.03 -4.62
N GLU A 117 -5.58 -9.03 -3.34
CA GLU A 117 -4.88 -7.93 -2.65
C GLU A 117 -3.56 -7.56 -3.32
N PHE A 118 -2.84 -8.52 -3.93
CA PHE A 118 -1.57 -8.25 -4.62
C PHE A 118 -1.78 -7.71 -6.04
N MET A 119 -3.00 -7.81 -6.56
CA MET A 119 -3.37 -7.24 -7.86
C MET A 119 -3.87 -5.79 -7.75
N LEU A 120 -4.03 -5.28 -6.52
CA LEU A 120 -4.43 -3.89 -6.28
C LEU A 120 -3.20 -2.99 -6.39
N GLU A 121 -3.21 -2.07 -7.36
CA GLU A 121 -2.21 -1.02 -7.42
C GLU A 121 -2.28 -0.14 -6.17
N LYS A 122 -1.12 0.30 -5.66
CA LYS A 122 -1.07 1.31 -4.60
C LYS A 122 -1.69 2.60 -5.13
N VAL A 123 -2.91 2.89 -4.68
CA VAL A 123 -3.58 4.16 -4.97
C VAL A 123 -3.32 5.12 -3.83
N ILE A 124 -2.62 6.20 -4.13
CA ILE A 124 -2.37 7.30 -3.22
C ILE A 124 -3.35 8.43 -3.52
N THR A 125 -4.10 8.85 -2.50
CA THR A 125 -4.90 10.06 -2.58
C THR A 125 -4.01 11.29 -2.38
N SER A 126 -4.04 12.19 -3.35
CA SER A 126 -3.23 13.41 -3.37
C SER A 126 -4.07 14.61 -3.82
N TYR A 127 -3.50 15.80 -3.70
CA TYR A 127 -4.14 17.05 -4.11
C TYR A 127 -3.37 17.69 -5.26
N LYS A 128 -4.10 18.20 -6.26
CA LYS A 128 -3.50 18.84 -7.43
C LYS A 128 -4.15 20.19 -7.71
N GLY A 129 -3.29 21.19 -7.93
CA GLY A 129 -3.68 22.49 -8.47
C GLY A 129 -3.55 22.53 -9.98
N PHE A 130 -4.44 23.30 -10.61
CA PHE A 130 -4.48 23.58 -12.04
C PHE A 130 -4.70 25.08 -12.24
N ASP A 131 -4.43 25.56 -13.45
CA ASP A 131 -4.90 26.88 -13.83
C ASP A 131 -6.44 26.92 -14.01
N LYS A 132 -6.95 28.12 -14.25
CA LYS A 132 -8.37 28.41 -14.53
C LYS A 132 -9.00 27.52 -15.62
N SER A 133 -8.20 27.02 -16.56
CA SER A 133 -8.64 26.12 -17.65
C SER A 133 -8.52 24.63 -17.33
N LEU A 134 -8.20 24.22 -16.10
CA LEU A 134 -7.84 22.82 -15.76
C LEU A 134 -6.63 22.32 -16.55
N GLN A 135 -5.70 23.20 -16.89
CA GLN A 135 -4.45 22.83 -17.52
C GLN A 135 -3.31 22.82 -16.50
N CYS A 136 -2.34 21.95 -16.74
CA CYS A 136 -1.07 21.95 -16.03
C CYS A 136 0.04 21.79 -17.06
N ARG A 137 0.88 22.83 -17.21
CA ARG A 137 2.02 22.85 -18.15
C ARG A 137 1.62 22.50 -19.60
N GLY A 138 0.47 23.01 -20.05
CA GLY A 138 -0.05 22.78 -21.40
C GLY A 138 -0.79 21.45 -21.61
N PHE A 139 -0.87 20.58 -20.60
CA PHE A 139 -1.71 19.39 -20.65
C PHE A 139 -3.10 19.70 -20.09
N GLN A 140 -4.15 19.42 -20.87
CA GLN A 140 -5.54 19.60 -20.48
C GLN A 140 -6.05 18.40 -19.68
N TYR A 141 -6.56 18.66 -18.47
CA TYR A 141 -7.21 17.65 -17.65
C TYR A 141 -8.74 17.84 -17.64
N GLU A 142 -9.44 16.78 -17.25
CA GLU A 142 -10.88 16.74 -17.08
C GLU A 142 -11.22 15.95 -15.82
N ILE A 143 -12.25 16.39 -15.10
CA ILE A 143 -12.75 15.72 -13.90
C ILE A 143 -13.35 14.36 -14.28
N GLY A 144 -13.08 13.34 -13.47
CA GLY A 144 -13.50 11.95 -13.68
C GLY A 144 -12.56 11.15 -14.59
N LYS A 145 -11.68 11.79 -15.36
CA LYS A 145 -10.79 11.10 -16.29
C LYS A 145 -9.50 10.60 -15.63
N THR A 146 -9.00 9.51 -16.18
CA THR A 146 -7.72 8.89 -15.81
C THR A 146 -6.72 9.05 -16.93
N TYR A 147 -5.51 9.46 -16.59
CA TYR A 147 -4.43 9.73 -17.52
C TYR A 147 -3.23 8.87 -17.14
N THR A 148 -2.60 8.25 -18.14
CA THR A 148 -1.40 7.43 -17.97
C THR A 148 -0.29 8.00 -18.83
N HIS A 149 0.87 8.24 -18.22
CA HIS A 149 2.05 8.71 -18.94
C HIS A 149 2.70 7.55 -19.70
N LYS A 150 2.98 7.73 -21.00
CA LYS A 150 3.77 6.78 -21.81
C LYS A 150 5.23 7.26 -21.82
N GLY A 151 6.05 6.77 -20.90
CA GLY A 151 7.47 7.12 -20.77
C GLY A 151 7.99 6.95 -19.35
N ALA A 152 9.30 7.10 -19.15
CA ALA A 152 9.91 7.12 -17.81
C ALA A 152 9.37 8.32 -17.02
N VAL A 153 8.88 8.07 -15.81
CA VAL A 153 8.33 9.11 -14.92
C VAL A 153 9.50 9.89 -14.32
N THR A 154 9.98 10.92 -15.02
CA THR A 154 10.91 11.88 -14.44
C THR A 154 10.13 12.99 -13.75
N ALA A 155 10.40 13.16 -12.46
CA ALA A 155 9.97 14.33 -11.71
C ALA A 155 10.37 15.57 -12.53
N CYS A 156 9.37 16.39 -12.88
CA CYS A 156 9.47 17.67 -13.59
C CYS A 156 9.27 17.71 -15.12
N GLY A 157 8.96 16.62 -15.83
CA GLY A 157 8.69 16.68 -17.28
C GLY A 157 7.22 16.89 -17.71
N GLY A 158 6.28 16.15 -17.12
CA GLY A 158 4.99 15.88 -17.78
C GLY A 158 3.70 16.39 -17.11
N GLY A 159 3.76 17.12 -15.99
CA GLY A 159 2.56 17.64 -15.32
C GLY A 159 1.83 16.67 -14.38
N PHE A 160 2.37 15.48 -14.11
CA PHE A 160 1.76 14.41 -13.29
C PHE A 160 2.07 14.49 -11.78
N HIS A 161 2.47 15.66 -11.27
CA HIS A 161 2.74 15.83 -9.83
C HIS A 161 1.48 16.16 -9.05
N ALA A 162 1.38 15.61 -7.85
CA ALA A 162 0.43 16.01 -6.83
C ALA A 162 1.08 16.02 -5.44
N CYS A 163 0.53 16.83 -4.54
CA CYS A 163 0.99 16.92 -3.16
C CYS A 163 0.24 15.88 -2.33
N HIS A 164 0.96 14.85 -1.89
CA HIS A 164 0.39 13.79 -1.03
C HIS A 164 0.44 14.16 0.46
N GLN A 165 1.51 14.83 0.90
CA GLN A 165 1.81 14.97 2.33
C GLN A 165 0.93 15.99 3.05
N HIS A 166 0.62 17.14 2.44
CA HIS A 166 -0.23 18.14 3.04
C HIS A 166 -1.18 18.75 1.99
N PRO A 167 -2.50 18.83 2.25
CA PRO A 167 -3.45 19.36 1.27
C PRO A 167 -3.12 20.77 0.81
N LEU A 168 -2.68 21.67 1.70
CA LEU A 168 -2.33 23.05 1.34
C LEU A 168 -0.99 23.21 0.62
N ALA A 169 -0.17 22.16 0.50
CA ALA A 169 1.12 22.26 -0.22
C ALA A 169 0.92 22.59 -1.72
N VAL A 170 -0.27 22.32 -2.27
CA VAL A 170 -0.63 22.74 -3.63
C VAL A 170 -0.59 24.26 -3.81
N LEU A 171 -0.79 25.03 -2.74
CA LEU A 171 -0.83 26.49 -2.77
C LEU A 171 0.55 27.11 -3.03
N THR A 172 1.64 26.39 -2.74
CA THR A 172 3.01 26.79 -3.09
C THR A 172 3.21 26.87 -4.60
N TYR A 173 2.43 26.08 -5.36
CA TYR A 173 2.53 25.99 -6.83
C TYR A 173 1.40 26.74 -7.54
N TYR A 174 0.19 26.63 -7.02
CA TYR A 174 -1.00 27.29 -7.54
C TYR A 174 -1.63 28.11 -6.43
N GLY A 175 -1.25 29.39 -6.36
CA GLY A 175 -1.77 30.32 -5.37
C GLY A 175 -3.26 30.62 -5.57
N LEU A 176 -3.90 31.18 -4.55
CA LEU A 176 -5.36 31.43 -4.56
C LEU A 176 -5.79 32.60 -5.47
N ARG A 177 -4.85 33.40 -5.98
CA ARG A 177 -5.15 34.72 -6.57
C ARG A 177 -5.51 34.69 -8.07
N ASP A 178 -5.23 33.60 -8.78
CA ASP A 178 -5.31 33.57 -10.27
C ASP A 178 -6.50 32.79 -10.84
N GLY A 179 -7.51 32.49 -10.01
CA GLY A 179 -8.64 31.64 -10.41
C GLY A 179 -8.25 30.18 -10.59
N ASN A 180 -7.17 29.76 -9.92
CA ASN A 180 -6.67 28.39 -9.96
C ASN A 180 -7.69 27.41 -9.37
N ARG A 181 -7.74 26.22 -9.95
CA ARG A 181 -8.68 25.15 -9.61
C ARG A 181 -7.95 24.03 -8.87
N TYR A 182 -8.64 23.39 -7.93
CA TYR A 182 -8.05 22.35 -7.08
C TYR A 182 -8.91 21.09 -7.13
N ALA A 183 -8.25 19.95 -7.35
CA ALA A 183 -8.91 18.66 -7.40
C ALA A 183 -8.27 17.65 -6.45
N LEU A 184 -9.10 16.73 -5.98
CA LEU A 184 -8.67 15.47 -5.38
C LEU A 184 -8.27 14.52 -6.49
N VAL A 185 -7.11 13.90 -6.36
CA VAL A 185 -6.58 12.97 -7.37
C VAL A 185 -6.17 11.65 -6.75
N GLU A 186 -6.35 10.58 -7.52
CA GLU A 186 -5.86 9.24 -7.20
C GLU A 186 -4.65 8.95 -8.07
N GLN A 187 -3.50 8.71 -7.45
CA GLN A 187 -2.24 8.39 -8.11
C GLN A 187 -1.93 6.92 -7.95
N SER A 188 -1.56 6.24 -9.04
CA SER A 188 -1.19 4.82 -9.02
C SER A 188 -0.09 4.47 -10.03
N GLY A 189 0.35 3.21 -10.01
CA GLY A 189 1.44 2.70 -10.84
C GLY A 189 2.81 2.97 -10.22
N ALA A 190 3.84 3.19 -11.05
CA ALA A 190 5.14 3.64 -10.57
C ALA A 190 5.00 5.03 -9.91
N LEU A 191 5.48 5.13 -8.67
CA LEU A 191 5.45 6.33 -7.86
C LEU A 191 6.88 6.75 -7.55
N ASP A 192 7.19 7.99 -7.85
CA ASP A 192 8.45 8.62 -7.45
C ASP A 192 8.12 9.72 -6.43
N GLN A 193 8.61 9.53 -5.20
CA GLN A 193 8.32 10.40 -4.07
C GLN A 193 9.54 11.27 -3.78
N GLU A 194 9.47 12.54 -4.18
CA GLU A 194 10.40 13.57 -3.72
C GLU A 194 9.76 14.35 -2.57
N SER A 195 10.59 14.95 -1.70
CA SER A 195 10.26 15.57 -0.41
C SER A 195 8.83 16.13 -0.25
N ASP A 196 8.27 16.88 -1.20
CA ASP A 196 6.95 17.49 -1.14
C ASP A 196 5.98 17.07 -2.26
N LYS A 197 6.42 16.20 -3.19
CA LYS A 197 5.71 15.85 -4.42
C LYS A 197 5.78 14.36 -4.71
N THR A 198 4.67 13.82 -5.19
CA THR A 198 4.64 12.47 -5.76
C THR A 198 4.36 12.58 -7.26
N ALA A 199 5.30 12.12 -8.08
CA ALA A 199 5.07 11.87 -9.50
C ALA A 199 4.51 10.45 -9.66
N SER A 200 3.46 10.31 -10.46
CA SER A 200 2.85 9.00 -10.70
C SER A 200 2.73 8.70 -12.19
N GLN A 201 2.88 7.42 -12.53
CA GLN A 201 2.65 6.94 -13.89
C GLN A 201 1.19 7.12 -14.31
N LYS A 202 0.26 6.95 -13.37
CA LYS A 202 -1.18 7.09 -13.58
C LYS A 202 -1.76 8.09 -12.58
N ILE A 203 -2.60 8.99 -13.08
CA ILE A 203 -3.32 9.96 -12.27
C ILE A 203 -4.77 10.02 -12.72
N LYS A 204 -5.69 9.92 -11.78
CA LYS A 204 -7.12 10.10 -12.00
C LYS A 204 -7.57 11.34 -11.26
N ILE A 205 -8.27 12.22 -11.98
CA ILE A 205 -8.82 13.43 -11.39
C ILE A 205 -10.20 13.07 -10.85
N THR A 206 -10.33 12.84 -9.55
CA THR A 206 -11.54 12.25 -8.98
C THR A 206 -12.67 13.27 -8.88
N ALA A 207 -12.39 14.42 -8.28
CA ALA A 207 -13.38 15.48 -8.09
C ALA A 207 -12.69 16.82 -7.92
N GLU A 208 -13.30 17.88 -8.45
CA GLU A 208 -12.92 19.24 -8.10
C GLU A 208 -13.44 19.56 -6.71
N ILE A 209 -12.53 19.99 -5.84
CA ILE A 209 -12.82 20.28 -4.42
C ILE A 209 -12.85 21.78 -4.15
N GLY A 210 -12.20 22.57 -5.01
CA GLY A 210 -12.03 24.01 -4.82
C GLY A 210 -11.32 24.37 -3.51
N VAL A 211 -11.30 25.67 -3.20
CA VAL A 211 -10.71 26.18 -1.95
C VAL A 211 -11.44 25.65 -0.71
N PRO A 212 -12.79 25.59 -0.64
CA PRO A 212 -13.48 25.07 0.54
C PRO A 212 -13.15 23.61 0.83
N GLY A 213 -13.09 22.76 -0.21
CA GLY A 213 -12.74 21.36 -0.05
C GLY A 213 -11.26 21.17 0.31
N LEU A 214 -10.38 22.04 -0.16
CA LEU A 214 -8.96 22.03 0.23
C LEU A 214 -8.77 22.41 1.71
N ILE A 215 -9.49 23.42 2.20
CA ILE A 215 -9.49 23.81 3.61
C ILE A 215 -10.04 22.67 4.47
N LYS A 216 -11.15 22.06 4.07
CA LYS A 216 -11.73 20.91 4.77
C LYS A 216 -10.74 19.75 4.85
N ALA A 217 -10.08 19.42 3.74
CA ALA A 217 -9.04 18.39 3.69
C ALA A 217 -7.88 18.71 4.64
N ALA A 218 -7.43 19.96 4.69
CA ALA A 218 -6.36 20.39 5.59
C ALA A 218 -6.75 20.23 7.07
N ILE A 219 -7.99 20.61 7.44
CA ILE A 219 -8.50 20.43 8.81
C ILE A 219 -8.48 18.95 9.20
N GLU A 220 -8.98 18.07 8.33
CA GLU A 220 -9.02 16.63 8.61
C GLU A 220 -7.62 16.02 8.68
N TRP A 221 -6.70 16.46 7.82
CA TRP A 221 -5.30 16.07 7.90
C TRP A 221 -4.66 16.49 9.24
N THR A 222 -4.91 17.73 9.68
CA THR A 222 -4.39 18.23 10.96
C THR A 222 -4.96 17.46 12.14
N LYS A 223 -6.27 17.17 12.15
CA LYS A 223 -6.89 16.34 13.20
C LYS A 223 -6.27 14.94 13.27
N LYS A 224 -6.00 14.32 12.12
CA LYS A 224 -5.38 12.99 12.07
C LYS A 224 -3.91 13.02 12.50
N SER A 225 -3.20 14.09 12.16
CA SER A 225 -1.77 14.25 12.45
C SER A 225 -1.51 14.77 13.87
N ALA A 226 -2.54 15.31 14.54
CA ALA A 226 -2.47 15.70 15.93
C ALA A 226 -2.51 14.47 16.84
N SER A 227 -1.42 14.23 17.56
CA SER A 227 -1.41 13.29 18.68
C SER A 227 -1.93 14.00 19.93
N PRO A 228 -3.11 13.64 20.47
CA PRO A 228 -3.51 14.16 21.76
C PRO A 228 -2.53 13.68 22.83
N THR A 229 -2.01 14.59 23.63
CA THR A 229 -1.27 14.24 24.85
C THR A 229 -2.28 13.84 25.92
N SER A 230 -2.78 12.62 25.85
CA SER A 230 -3.70 12.05 26.83
C SER A 230 -3.22 10.67 27.28
N GLY A 231 -3.27 10.42 28.59
CA GLY A 231 -2.85 9.17 29.22
C GLY A 231 -2.07 9.40 30.52
N ASN A 232 -1.95 8.36 31.35
CA ASN A 232 -1.07 8.40 32.52
C ASN A 232 0.36 8.66 32.04
N TYR A 233 1.08 9.59 32.69
CA TYR A 233 2.43 10.06 32.32
C TYR A 233 2.53 10.95 31.06
N ALA A 234 1.44 11.54 30.56
CA ALA A 234 1.51 12.55 29.51
C ALA A 234 2.14 13.86 30.05
N HIS A 235 3.29 14.28 29.49
CA HIS A 235 4.00 15.50 29.88
C HIS A 235 3.62 16.69 28.98
N SER A 236 2.41 17.22 29.15
CA SER A 236 2.04 18.52 28.54
C SER A 236 2.07 19.61 29.59
N ALA A 237 3.06 20.51 29.51
CA ALA A 237 3.14 21.68 30.35
C ALA A 237 2.54 22.90 29.61
N THR A 238 1.56 23.55 30.22
CA THR A 238 1.11 24.89 29.79
C THR A 238 1.76 25.90 30.75
N SER A 239 2.72 26.70 30.29
CA SER A 239 3.38 27.73 31.10
C SER A 239 3.16 29.12 30.50
N GLY A 240 3.02 30.12 31.39
CA GLY A 240 2.76 31.52 31.04
C GLY A 240 1.75 32.17 31.99
N ASP A 241 1.79 33.50 32.10
CA ASP A 241 0.80 34.26 32.86
C ASP A 241 -0.59 34.06 32.20
N TYR A 242 -1.61 33.76 33.01
CA TYR A 242 -2.99 33.44 32.58
C TYR A 242 -3.25 32.05 31.95
N ALA A 243 -2.38 31.06 32.18
CA ALA A 243 -2.72 29.67 31.85
C ALA A 243 -3.91 29.15 32.71
N HIS A 244 -4.98 28.67 32.05
CA HIS A 244 -6.23 28.21 32.71
C HIS A 244 -6.52 26.71 32.56
N SER A 245 -5.65 25.96 31.88
CA SER A 245 -5.83 24.52 31.67
C SER A 245 -4.96 23.73 32.66
N ALA A 246 -5.60 23.06 33.61
CA ALA A 246 -4.96 22.06 34.46
C ALA A 246 -5.17 20.67 33.86
N THR A 247 -4.09 19.92 33.66
CA THR A 247 -4.14 18.49 33.35
C THR A 247 -4.00 17.72 34.66
N SER A 248 -5.07 17.07 35.14
CA SER A 248 -5.01 16.10 36.24
C SER A 248 -4.90 14.69 35.67
N GLY A 249 -3.86 13.96 36.09
CA GLY A 249 -3.71 12.51 35.91
C GLY A 249 -3.57 11.86 37.27
#